data_AF-A0A2E6IP75-F1
#
_entry.id   AF-A0A2E6IP75-F1
#
_cell.length_a   1.000
_cell.length_b   1.000
_cell.length_c   1.000
_cell.angle_alpha   90.00
_cell.angle_beta   90.00
_cell.angle_gamma   90.00
#
_symmetry.space_group_name_H-M   'P 1'
#
loop_
_entity.id
_entity.type
_entity.pdbx_description
1 polymer ?
#
loop_
_entity_poly.entity_id
_entity_poly.type
_entity_poly.pdbx_seq_one_letter_code
_entity_poly.pdbx_strand_id
1 'polypeptide(L)'
;MERIQEALAKARAERQKGRTTQAPEPATGTPEAPATPTVDECWAALAPFKLNRALLRKHRVVATDSGREAAPYDLLRTKIIHQAQTNGWHRVAIVSPDMGAGKTTTLANLAFSFERQRDMRILCLDLDLRRPTLHRILGQMPDHSMADVLDGHVRFSEHGRRLGNRVAFGFNREPASNPSGLLLSRDTREALARIDAEFAADLTLFDISPLNASDDNIAFLQNVDCAVIIAAAEATPMSRIDQAERQVAELTNVMGIVLNKCRYVSEAEGYEYY
;
A
#
# COMPACT_ATOMS: atom_id res chain seq x y z
N MET A 1 -10.87 90.80 13.61
CA MET A 1 -11.74 89.60 13.60
C MET A 1 -11.57 88.74 12.33
N GLU A 2 -10.88 89.21 11.27
CA GLU A 2 -10.65 88.41 10.03
C GLU A 2 -9.46 87.45 10.09
N ARG A 3 -8.34 87.83 10.72
CA ARG A 3 -7.10 87.00 10.73
C ARG A 3 -7.24 85.65 11.43
N ILE A 4 -8.22 85.50 12.34
CA ILE A 4 -8.47 84.24 13.06
C ILE A 4 -9.34 83.30 12.19
N GLN A 5 -10.23 83.83 11.36
CA GLN A 5 -11.04 83.03 10.43
C GLN A 5 -10.20 82.50 9.25
N GLU A 6 -9.24 83.28 8.76
CA GLU A 6 -8.30 82.83 7.72
C GLU A 6 -7.37 81.71 8.21
N ALA A 7 -6.93 81.76 9.47
CA ALA A 7 -6.12 80.71 10.08
C ALA A 7 -6.89 79.39 10.25
N LEU A 8 -8.18 79.47 10.61
CA LEU A 8 -9.07 78.30 10.73
C LEU A 8 -9.47 77.70 9.37
N ALA A 9 -9.62 78.53 8.33
CA ALA A 9 -9.90 78.06 6.97
C ALA A 9 -8.68 77.35 6.35
N LYS A 10 -7.47 77.88 6.56
CA LYS A 10 -6.22 77.27 6.07
C LYS A 10 -5.93 75.91 6.74
N ALA A 11 -6.20 75.78 8.04
CA ALA A 11 -6.09 74.52 8.78
C ALA A 11 -7.14 73.46 8.35
N ARG A 12 -8.32 73.86 7.88
CA ARG A 12 -9.33 72.95 7.31
C ARG A 12 -8.99 72.48 5.90
N ALA A 13 -8.41 73.36 5.07
CA ALA A 13 -7.98 73.01 3.71
C ALA A 13 -6.80 72.01 3.69
N GLU A 14 -5.88 72.10 4.66
CA GLU A 14 -4.76 71.15 4.79
C GLU A 14 -5.21 69.78 5.32
N ARG A 15 -6.24 69.73 6.18
CA ARG A 15 -6.84 68.46 6.62
C ARG A 15 -7.63 67.72 5.52
N GLN A 16 -8.12 68.43 4.51
CA GLN A 16 -8.84 67.83 3.39
C GLN A 16 -7.92 67.38 2.24
N LYS A 17 -6.71 67.95 2.12
CA LYS A 17 -5.69 67.52 1.15
C LYS A 17 -4.93 66.24 1.54
N GLY A 18 -4.97 65.84 2.82
CA GLY A 18 -4.32 64.61 3.31
C GLY A 18 -5.19 63.35 3.29
N ARG A 19 -6.36 63.38 2.64
CA ARG A 19 -7.32 62.26 2.65
C ARG A 19 -7.66 61.79 1.24
N THR A 20 -6.65 61.59 0.42
CA THR A 20 -6.68 60.60 -0.67
C THR A 20 -6.32 59.26 -0.07
N THR A 21 -7.31 58.59 0.54
CA THR A 21 -7.24 57.14 0.72
C THR A 21 -7.21 56.55 -0.68
N GLN A 22 -6.01 56.24 -1.18
CA GLN A 22 -5.88 55.17 -2.16
C GLN A 22 -6.55 53.95 -1.53
N ALA A 23 -7.66 53.50 -2.13
CA ALA A 23 -8.16 52.17 -1.86
C ALA A 23 -6.98 51.21 -2.04
N PRO A 24 -6.75 50.25 -1.14
CA PRO A 24 -5.79 49.20 -1.42
C PRO A 24 -6.25 48.57 -2.73
N GLU A 25 -5.35 48.52 -3.73
CA GLU A 25 -5.54 47.60 -4.85
C GLU A 25 -5.88 46.23 -4.26
N PRO A 26 -6.86 45.49 -4.81
CA PRO A 26 -7.11 44.14 -4.36
C PRO A 26 -5.78 43.38 -4.48
N ALA A 27 -5.22 42.98 -3.33
CA ALA A 27 -4.04 42.15 -3.27
C ALA A 27 -4.32 40.93 -4.16
N THR A 28 -3.67 40.93 -5.32
CA THR A 28 -3.74 39.84 -6.28
C THR A 28 -3.10 38.64 -5.62
N GLY A 29 -3.93 37.63 -5.36
CA GLY A 29 -3.50 36.32 -4.91
C GLY A 29 -3.02 36.30 -3.46
N THR A 30 -3.93 35.95 -2.55
CA THR A 30 -3.54 34.98 -1.51
C THR A 30 -2.77 33.87 -2.23
N PRO A 31 -1.54 33.48 -1.81
CA PRO A 31 -0.92 32.30 -2.38
C PRO A 31 -1.88 31.15 -2.11
N GLU A 32 -2.53 30.69 -3.18
CA GLU A 32 -3.40 29.53 -3.17
C GLU A 32 -2.55 28.42 -2.55
N ALA A 33 -2.96 27.94 -1.37
CA ALA A 33 -2.29 26.84 -0.73
C ALA A 33 -2.13 25.75 -1.79
N PRO A 34 -0.93 25.14 -1.94
CA PRO A 34 -0.69 24.19 -3.03
C PRO A 34 -1.83 23.17 -3.02
N ALA A 35 -2.55 23.08 -4.14
CA ALA A 35 -3.69 22.20 -4.25
C ALA A 35 -3.27 20.79 -3.82
N THR A 36 -4.03 20.19 -2.89
CA THR A 36 -3.78 18.80 -2.49
C THR A 36 -3.84 17.94 -3.76
N PRO A 37 -2.79 17.16 -4.05
CA PRO A 37 -2.77 16.35 -5.26
C PRO A 37 -3.97 15.40 -5.26
N THR A 38 -4.58 15.25 -6.43
CA THR A 38 -5.63 14.26 -6.66
C THR A 38 -5.04 12.85 -6.53
N VAL A 39 -5.89 11.86 -6.25
CA VAL A 39 -5.46 10.45 -6.19
C VAL A 39 -4.76 10.04 -7.49
N ASP A 40 -5.28 10.46 -8.64
CA ASP A 40 -4.68 10.14 -9.94
C ASP A 40 -3.27 10.73 -10.09
N GLU A 41 -3.05 11.95 -9.60
CA GLU A 41 -1.72 12.58 -9.57
C GLU A 41 -0.77 11.84 -8.61
N CYS A 42 -1.25 11.42 -7.43
CA CYS A 42 -0.45 10.62 -6.50
C CYS A 42 0.02 9.31 -7.14
N TRP A 43 -0.87 8.60 -7.83
CA TRP A 43 -0.53 7.37 -8.56
C TRP A 43 0.41 7.64 -9.74
N ALA A 44 0.18 8.72 -10.49
CA ALA A 44 1.03 9.10 -11.62
C ALA A 44 2.46 9.48 -11.18
N ALA A 45 2.62 10.07 -9.99
CA ALA A 45 3.90 10.47 -9.43
C ALA A 45 4.79 9.29 -9.00
N LEU A 46 4.20 8.11 -8.74
CA LEU A 46 4.98 6.92 -8.39
C LEU A 46 5.93 6.52 -9.51
N ALA A 47 7.18 6.21 -9.14
CA ALA A 47 8.18 5.76 -10.08
C ALA A 47 7.76 4.44 -10.77
N PRO A 48 8.02 4.27 -12.08
CA PRO A 48 7.58 3.08 -12.79
C PRO A 48 8.33 1.82 -12.37
N PHE A 49 7.59 0.72 -12.27
CA PHE A 49 8.12 -0.63 -12.05
C PHE A 49 8.87 -1.14 -13.28
N LYS A 50 10.10 -1.62 -13.10
CA LYS A 50 10.92 -2.15 -14.19
C LYS A 50 10.65 -3.64 -14.42
N LEU A 51 9.97 -3.98 -15.52
CA LEU A 51 9.61 -5.37 -15.83
C LEU A 51 10.80 -6.16 -16.38
N ASN A 52 11.17 -7.27 -15.74
CA ASN A 52 12.11 -8.27 -16.28
C ASN A 52 11.44 -9.64 -16.37
N ARG A 53 10.86 -9.96 -17.54
CA ARG A 53 10.08 -11.19 -17.75
C ARG A 53 10.86 -12.48 -17.49
N ALA A 54 12.15 -12.53 -17.84
CA ALA A 54 12.99 -13.70 -17.61
C ALA A 54 13.19 -13.97 -16.11
N LEU A 55 13.44 -12.91 -15.34
CA LEU A 55 13.58 -12.99 -13.88
C LEU A 55 12.26 -13.40 -13.21
N LEU A 56 11.15 -12.78 -13.61
CA LEU A 56 9.82 -13.09 -13.08
C LEU A 56 9.50 -14.59 -13.27
N ARG A 57 9.72 -15.12 -14.47
CA ARG A 57 9.52 -16.55 -14.75
C ARG A 57 10.43 -17.44 -13.91
N LYS A 58 11.70 -17.05 -13.72
CA LYS A 58 12.64 -17.77 -12.85
C LYS A 58 12.14 -17.85 -11.40
N HIS A 59 11.48 -16.80 -10.90
CA HIS A 59 10.90 -16.74 -9.56
C HIS A 59 9.44 -17.19 -9.48
N ARG A 60 8.92 -17.87 -10.52
CA ARG A 60 7.53 -18.38 -10.58
C ARG A 60 6.48 -17.28 -10.47
N VAL A 61 6.79 -16.08 -10.95
CA VAL A 61 5.80 -15.04 -11.23
C VAL A 61 5.33 -15.23 -12.67
N VAL A 62 4.21 -15.94 -12.79
CA VAL A 62 3.65 -16.48 -14.04
C VAL A 62 2.39 -15.75 -14.46
N ALA A 63 1.73 -15.05 -13.54
CA ALA A 63 0.53 -14.29 -13.80
C ALA A 63 0.83 -12.92 -14.45
N THR A 64 1.93 -12.73 -15.19
CA THR A 64 2.18 -11.45 -15.89
C THR A 64 1.18 -11.20 -17.00
N ASP A 65 0.76 -12.26 -17.67
CA ASP A 65 -0.23 -12.27 -18.74
C ASP A 65 -1.31 -13.30 -18.38
N SER A 66 -2.47 -13.22 -19.04
CA SER A 66 -3.53 -14.23 -18.87
C SER A 66 -3.09 -15.59 -19.43
N GLY A 67 -3.49 -16.68 -18.77
CA GLY A 67 -3.23 -18.03 -19.26
C GLY A 67 -3.40 -19.09 -18.18
N ARG A 68 -3.14 -20.35 -18.53
CA ARG A 68 -3.33 -21.50 -17.63
C ARG A 68 -2.56 -21.39 -16.31
N GLU A 69 -1.33 -20.89 -16.35
CA GLU A 69 -0.51 -20.70 -15.12
C GLU A 69 -1.00 -19.51 -14.28
N ALA A 70 -1.70 -18.54 -14.88
CA ALA A 70 -2.26 -17.38 -14.19
C ALA A 70 -3.64 -17.66 -13.58
N ALA A 71 -4.40 -18.61 -14.15
CA ALA A 71 -5.79 -18.88 -13.79
C ALA A 71 -6.02 -19.16 -12.28
N PRO A 72 -5.16 -19.89 -11.55
CA PRO A 72 -5.32 -20.05 -10.10
C PRO A 72 -5.22 -18.72 -9.33
N TYR A 73 -4.36 -17.81 -9.77
CA TYR A 73 -4.22 -16.47 -9.18
C TYR A 73 -5.36 -15.53 -9.61
N ASP A 74 -5.92 -15.71 -10.80
CA ASP A 74 -7.15 -15.03 -11.22
C ASP A 74 -8.35 -15.46 -10.36
N LEU A 75 -8.47 -16.76 -10.08
CA LEU A 75 -9.50 -17.30 -9.19
C LEU A 75 -9.32 -16.77 -7.77
N LEU A 76 -8.10 -16.81 -7.23
CA LEU A 76 -7.80 -16.28 -5.89
C LEU A 76 -8.11 -14.79 -5.80
N ARG A 77 -7.69 -14.00 -6.80
CA ARG A 77 -8.01 -12.57 -6.89
C ARG A 77 -9.52 -12.34 -6.80
N THR A 78 -10.32 -13.04 -7.61
CA THR A 78 -11.78 -12.91 -7.61
C THR A 78 -12.39 -13.26 -6.25
N LYS A 79 -11.88 -14.31 -5.57
CA LYS A 79 -12.32 -14.67 -4.22
C LYS A 79 -11.98 -13.59 -3.19
N ILE A 80 -10.77 -13.02 -3.24
CA ILE A 80 -10.36 -11.93 -2.34
C ILE A 80 -11.26 -10.71 -2.56
N ILE A 81 -11.50 -10.29 -3.81
CA ILE A 81 -12.38 -9.17 -4.13
C ILE A 81 -13.78 -9.39 -3.54
N HIS A 82 -14.36 -10.57 -3.78
CA HIS A 82 -15.71 -10.88 -3.29
C HIS A 82 -15.78 -10.83 -1.76
N GLN A 83 -14.85 -11.51 -1.07
CA GLN A 83 -14.81 -11.52 0.39
C GLN A 83 -14.57 -10.13 0.97
N ALA A 84 -13.68 -9.34 0.38
CA ALA A 84 -13.39 -8.00 0.84
C ALA A 84 -14.61 -7.08 0.69
N GLN A 85 -15.30 -7.12 -0.45
CA GLN A 85 -16.52 -6.34 -0.66
C GLN A 85 -17.66 -6.76 0.26
N THR A 86 -17.86 -8.08 0.47
CA THR A 86 -18.91 -8.60 1.35
C THR A 86 -18.73 -8.15 2.80
N ASN A 87 -17.48 -8.07 3.27
CA ASN A 87 -17.18 -7.76 4.67
C ASN A 87 -16.73 -6.30 4.89
N GLY A 88 -16.61 -5.49 3.83
CA GLY A 88 -16.10 -4.12 3.91
C GLY A 88 -14.61 -4.06 4.30
N TRP A 89 -13.82 -5.05 3.90
CA TRP A 89 -12.39 -5.12 4.19
C TRP A 89 -11.58 -4.37 3.13
N HIS A 90 -10.53 -3.68 3.57
CA HIS A 90 -9.60 -2.92 2.74
C HIS A 90 -8.15 -3.40 2.88
N ARG A 91 -7.75 -3.84 4.07
CA ARG A 91 -6.40 -4.27 4.39
C ARG A 91 -6.36 -5.78 4.58
N VAL A 92 -5.57 -6.47 3.76
CA VAL A 92 -5.47 -7.94 3.74
C VAL A 92 -4.02 -8.37 3.96
N ALA A 93 -3.76 -9.08 5.04
CA ALA A 93 -2.46 -9.71 5.26
C ALA A 93 -2.34 -11.04 4.51
N ILE A 94 -1.16 -11.31 3.97
CA ILE A 94 -0.77 -12.60 3.42
C ILE A 94 0.23 -13.21 4.40
N VAL A 95 -0.19 -14.30 5.06
CA VAL A 95 0.58 -14.96 6.14
C VAL A 95 0.76 -16.44 5.85
N SER A 96 1.59 -17.12 6.63
CA SER A 96 1.85 -18.56 6.51
C SER A 96 2.32 -19.08 7.85
N PRO A 97 2.07 -20.36 8.16
CA PRO A 97 2.56 -20.96 9.40
C PRO A 97 4.10 -20.90 9.46
N ASP A 98 4.74 -21.31 8.37
CA ASP A 98 6.20 -21.49 8.30
C ASP A 98 6.83 -20.81 7.08
N MET A 99 8.15 -20.74 7.08
CA MET A 99 8.94 -20.23 5.96
C MET A 99 8.76 -21.07 4.70
N GLY A 100 8.88 -20.42 3.53
CA GLY A 100 8.93 -21.11 2.25
C GLY A 100 7.57 -21.62 1.76
N ALA A 101 6.45 -21.29 2.39
CA ALA A 101 5.11 -21.61 1.89
C ALA A 101 4.76 -20.90 0.55
N GLY A 102 5.52 -19.87 0.19
CA GLY A 102 5.39 -19.15 -1.08
C GLY A 102 4.54 -17.88 -1.02
N LYS A 103 4.31 -17.31 0.17
CA LYS A 103 3.57 -16.05 0.39
C LYS A 103 3.95 -14.94 -0.57
N THR A 104 5.22 -14.53 -0.57
CA THR A 104 5.74 -13.44 -1.38
C THR A 104 5.54 -13.70 -2.88
N THR A 105 5.72 -14.94 -3.33
CA THR A 105 5.46 -15.34 -4.71
C THR A 105 3.96 -15.28 -5.04
N THR A 106 3.09 -15.70 -4.12
CA THR A 106 1.64 -15.58 -4.27
C THR A 106 1.21 -14.13 -4.32
N LEU A 107 1.73 -13.27 -3.44
CA LEU A 107 1.47 -11.82 -3.47
C LEU A 107 1.92 -11.22 -4.81
N ALA A 108 3.12 -11.54 -5.28
CA ALA A 108 3.62 -11.06 -6.57
C ALA A 108 2.70 -11.46 -7.72
N ASN A 109 2.27 -12.72 -7.79
CA ASN A 109 1.33 -13.16 -8.83
C ASN A 109 -0.05 -12.52 -8.70
N LEU A 110 -0.56 -12.36 -7.47
CA LEU A 110 -1.81 -11.63 -7.23
C LEU A 110 -1.71 -10.20 -7.73
N ALA A 111 -0.61 -9.51 -7.48
CA ALA A 111 -0.39 -8.16 -7.94
C ALA A 111 -0.50 -8.05 -9.47
N PHE A 112 0.15 -8.93 -10.25
CA PHE A 112 -0.04 -8.94 -11.70
C PHE A 112 -1.46 -9.35 -12.13
N SER A 113 -2.10 -10.26 -11.39
CA SER A 113 -3.51 -10.62 -11.60
C SER A 113 -4.44 -9.42 -11.40
N PHE A 114 -4.19 -8.59 -10.39
CA PHE A 114 -4.92 -7.37 -10.12
C PHE A 114 -4.64 -6.27 -11.16
N GLU A 115 -3.41 -6.13 -11.65
CA GLU A 115 -3.09 -5.13 -12.68
C GLU A 115 -3.92 -5.34 -13.97
N ARG A 116 -4.34 -6.58 -14.25
CA ARG A 116 -5.24 -6.88 -15.37
C ARG A 116 -6.69 -6.45 -15.14
N GLN A 117 -7.09 -6.11 -13.92
CA GLN A 117 -8.42 -5.59 -13.63
C GLN A 117 -8.53 -4.12 -14.05
N ARG A 118 -9.72 -3.67 -14.45
CA ARG A 118 -9.92 -2.32 -15.01
C ARG A 118 -10.34 -1.27 -14.00
N ASP A 119 -10.84 -1.66 -12.83
CA ASP A 119 -11.54 -0.72 -11.96
C ASP A 119 -11.10 -0.86 -10.50
N MET A 120 -9.87 -1.35 -10.29
CA MET A 120 -9.30 -1.49 -8.95
C MET A 120 -7.87 -0.98 -8.90
N ARG A 121 -7.53 -0.33 -7.79
CA ARG A 121 -6.20 0.12 -7.39
C ARG A 121 -5.75 -0.70 -6.19
N ILE A 122 -4.54 -1.25 -6.26
CA ILE A 122 -4.02 -2.18 -5.27
C ILE A 122 -2.63 -1.75 -4.82
N LEU A 123 -2.44 -1.65 -3.51
CA LEU A 123 -1.12 -1.53 -2.90
C LEU A 123 -0.62 -2.90 -2.45
N CYS A 124 0.65 -3.18 -2.67
CA CYS A 124 1.32 -4.41 -2.25
C CYS A 124 2.56 -4.03 -1.44
N LEU A 125 2.48 -4.17 -0.12
CA LEU A 125 3.52 -3.70 0.80
C LEU A 125 4.29 -4.89 1.39
N ASP A 126 5.61 -4.90 1.19
CA ASP A 126 6.52 -5.86 1.82
C ASP A 126 6.72 -5.48 3.29
N LEU A 127 6.13 -6.27 4.19
CA LEU A 127 6.26 -6.14 5.65
C LEU A 127 6.96 -7.36 6.27
N ASP A 128 7.58 -8.24 5.48
CA ASP A 128 8.60 -9.15 5.98
C ASP A 128 9.91 -8.37 6.13
N LEU A 129 9.92 -7.51 7.16
CA LEU A 129 11.05 -6.65 7.49
C LEU A 129 12.26 -7.44 7.99
N ARG A 130 12.11 -8.75 8.25
CA ARG A 130 13.21 -9.62 8.70
C ARG A 130 13.94 -10.25 7.52
N ARG A 131 13.20 -10.73 6.53
CA ARG A 131 13.75 -11.43 5.36
C ARG A 131 13.07 -10.94 4.08
N PRO A 132 13.28 -9.68 3.70
CA PRO A 132 12.59 -9.14 2.55
C PRO A 132 13.05 -9.83 1.26
N THR A 133 12.08 -10.35 0.50
CA THR A 133 12.33 -11.08 -0.74
C THR A 133 11.57 -10.54 -1.93
N LEU A 134 10.57 -9.66 -1.73
CA LEU A 134 9.70 -9.18 -2.80
C LEU A 134 10.49 -8.40 -3.87
N HIS A 135 11.42 -7.53 -3.45
CA HIS A 135 12.28 -6.78 -4.37
C HIS A 135 13.15 -7.71 -5.23
N ARG A 136 13.65 -8.82 -4.68
CA ARG A 136 14.48 -9.79 -5.41
C ARG A 136 13.67 -10.58 -6.42
N ILE A 137 12.49 -11.05 -6.00
CA ILE A 137 11.55 -11.78 -6.87
C ILE A 137 11.14 -10.91 -8.07
N LEU A 138 10.91 -9.62 -7.81
CA LEU A 138 10.44 -8.66 -8.82
C LEU A 138 11.57 -7.90 -9.53
N GLY A 139 12.84 -8.14 -9.19
CA GLY A 139 14.00 -7.49 -9.80
C GLY A 139 14.09 -5.98 -9.55
N GLN A 140 13.50 -5.51 -8.46
CA GLN A 140 13.52 -4.09 -8.09
C GLN A 140 14.67 -3.81 -7.11
N MET A 141 15.26 -2.63 -7.25
CA MET A 141 16.28 -2.10 -6.34
C MET A 141 15.72 -0.78 -5.80
N PRO A 142 15.05 -0.80 -4.63
CA PRO A 142 14.51 0.41 -4.04
C PRO A 142 15.64 1.21 -3.37
N ASP A 143 15.54 2.54 -3.43
CA ASP A 143 16.52 3.45 -2.81
C ASP A 143 16.34 3.47 -1.28
N HIS A 144 15.10 3.30 -0.83
CA HIS A 144 14.65 3.25 0.55
C HIS A 144 13.99 1.91 0.86
N SER A 145 13.64 1.67 2.12
CA SER A 145 12.86 0.52 2.57
C SER A 145 11.47 0.94 3.05
N MET A 146 10.52 0.01 3.04
CA MET A 146 9.20 0.23 3.61
C MET A 146 9.32 0.58 5.10
N ALA A 147 10.34 0.06 5.78
CA ALA A 147 10.68 0.47 7.14
C ALA A 147 10.86 2.01 7.27
N ASP A 148 11.57 2.66 6.35
CA ASP A 148 11.77 4.12 6.36
C ASP A 148 10.45 4.89 6.17
N VAL A 149 9.51 4.29 5.41
CA VAL A 149 8.18 4.85 5.21
C VAL A 149 7.32 4.71 6.47
N LEU A 150 7.40 3.56 7.13
CA LEU A 150 6.66 3.28 8.37
C LEU A 150 7.16 4.14 9.54
N ASP A 151 8.47 4.41 9.61
CA ASP A 151 9.05 5.37 10.56
C ASP A 151 8.74 6.84 10.19
N GLY A 152 8.16 7.10 9.02
CA GLY A 152 7.84 8.45 8.56
C GLY A 152 9.03 9.27 8.05
N HIS A 153 10.21 8.66 7.90
CA HIS A 153 11.39 9.30 7.32
C HIS A 153 11.27 9.54 5.81
N VAL A 154 10.52 8.68 5.12
CA VAL A 154 10.31 8.73 3.66
C VAL A 154 8.81 8.70 3.37
N ARG A 155 8.33 9.53 2.44
CA ARG A 155 6.92 9.43 1.99
C ARG A 155 6.74 8.27 1.02
N PHE A 156 5.56 7.65 1.04
CA PHE A 156 5.28 6.56 0.10
C PHE A 156 5.32 7.00 -1.37
N SER A 157 4.98 8.26 -1.68
CA SER A 157 5.12 8.80 -3.04
C SER A 157 6.55 8.82 -3.57
N GLU A 158 7.56 8.83 -2.70
CA GLU A 158 8.99 8.80 -3.06
C GLU A 158 9.55 7.36 -3.10
N HIS A 159 8.89 6.44 -2.39
CA HIS A 159 9.29 5.04 -2.27
C HIS A 159 8.59 4.12 -3.27
N GLY A 160 7.28 4.28 -3.40
CA GLY A 160 6.40 3.38 -4.13
C GLY A 160 6.81 3.21 -5.58
N ARG A 161 6.64 1.99 -6.09
CA ARG A 161 6.89 1.67 -7.51
C ARG A 161 5.61 1.16 -8.16
N ARG A 162 5.14 1.87 -9.19
CA ARG A 162 3.89 1.55 -9.88
C ARG A 162 4.10 0.56 -11.02
N LEU A 163 3.43 -0.58 -10.93
CA LEU A 163 3.25 -1.54 -12.01
C LEU A 163 2.03 -1.14 -12.82
N GLY A 164 2.21 -0.87 -14.12
CA GLY A 164 1.13 -0.43 -15.00
C GLY A 164 0.43 0.81 -14.44
N ASN A 165 -0.90 0.82 -14.30
CA ASN A 165 -1.64 2.00 -13.84
C ASN A 165 -2.36 1.79 -12.49
N ARG A 166 -2.34 0.58 -11.94
CA ARG A 166 -3.31 0.17 -10.91
C ARG A 166 -2.67 -0.49 -9.72
N VAL A 167 -1.48 -1.03 -9.88
CA VAL A 167 -0.78 -1.71 -8.80
C VAL A 167 0.46 -0.92 -8.43
N ALA A 168 0.70 -0.73 -7.14
CA ALA A 168 1.95 -0.18 -6.66
C ALA A 168 2.53 -1.00 -5.52
N PHE A 169 3.85 -1.03 -5.45
CA PHE A 169 4.60 -1.82 -4.49
C PHE A 169 5.39 -0.93 -3.53
N GLY A 170 5.40 -1.33 -2.25
CA GLY A 170 6.38 -0.92 -1.27
C GLY A 170 7.36 -2.06 -1.01
N PHE A 171 8.66 -1.81 -1.14
CA PHE A 171 9.71 -2.82 -0.98
C PHE A 171 10.58 -2.56 0.25
N ASN A 172 11.29 -3.57 0.74
CA ASN A 172 12.44 -3.36 1.62
C ASN A 172 13.73 -3.72 0.90
N ARG A 173 14.75 -2.88 1.05
CA ARG A 173 16.10 -3.14 0.53
C ARG A 173 16.84 -4.16 1.38
N GLU A 174 16.70 -4.04 2.70
CA GLU A 174 17.42 -4.82 3.70
C GLU A 174 16.56 -5.09 4.93
N PRO A 175 16.96 -6.04 5.80
CA PRO A 175 16.26 -6.27 7.05
C PRO A 175 16.26 -5.04 7.96
N ALA A 176 15.13 -4.75 8.62
CA ALA A 176 15.05 -3.72 9.64
C ALA A 176 15.72 -4.18 10.95
N SER A 177 16.24 -3.23 11.72
CA SER A 177 16.94 -3.50 12.99
C SER A 177 16.00 -3.97 14.11
N ASN A 178 14.80 -3.36 14.22
CA ASN A 178 13.76 -3.73 15.19
C ASN A 178 12.37 -3.85 14.52
N PRO A 179 12.14 -4.90 13.71
CA PRO A 179 10.90 -5.09 12.95
C PRO A 179 9.61 -4.97 13.78
N SER A 180 9.51 -5.72 14.88
CA SER A 180 8.27 -5.82 15.65
C SER A 180 7.95 -4.53 16.39
N GLY A 181 8.98 -3.86 16.93
CA GLY A 181 8.82 -2.54 17.55
C GLY A 181 8.34 -1.49 16.55
N LEU A 182 8.90 -1.50 15.34
CA LEU A 182 8.45 -0.64 14.25
C LEU A 182 6.99 -0.92 13.87
N LEU A 183 6.63 -2.19 13.64
CA LEU A 183 5.27 -2.57 13.24
C LEU A 183 4.21 -2.23 14.31
N LEU A 184 4.57 -2.29 15.60
CA LEU A 184 3.68 -1.92 16.72
C LEU A 184 3.58 -0.40 16.93
N SER A 185 4.51 0.37 16.37
CA SER A 185 4.65 1.80 16.65
C SER A 185 3.42 2.63 16.23
N ARG A 186 3.31 3.81 16.84
CA ARG A 186 2.32 4.80 16.40
C ARG A 186 2.63 5.31 15.00
N ASP A 187 3.90 5.45 14.65
CA ASP A 187 4.34 5.98 13.36
C ASP A 187 3.91 5.07 12.21
N THR A 188 3.97 3.74 12.39
CA THR A 188 3.40 2.77 11.45
C THR A 188 1.92 3.02 11.21
N ARG A 189 1.10 3.20 12.26
CA ARG A 189 -0.34 3.44 12.13
C ARG A 189 -0.63 4.73 11.36
N GLU A 190 0.13 5.78 11.66
CA GLU A 190 -0.01 7.07 10.98
C GLU A 190 0.46 7.02 9.53
N ALA A 191 1.55 6.29 9.24
CA ALA A 191 2.04 6.07 7.89
C ALA A 191 1.01 5.33 7.03
N LEU A 192 0.42 4.25 7.55
CA LEU A 192 -0.64 3.51 6.85
C LEU A 192 -1.89 4.37 6.63
N ALA A 193 -2.30 5.16 7.62
CA ALA A 193 -3.44 6.07 7.48
C ALA A 193 -3.19 7.15 6.41
N ARG A 194 -1.96 7.69 6.33
CA ARG A 194 -1.56 8.63 5.27
C ARG A 194 -1.58 7.96 3.90
N ILE A 195 -1.03 6.75 3.78
CA ILE A 195 -1.01 5.99 2.53
C ILE A 195 -2.45 5.74 2.03
N ASP A 196 -3.34 5.29 2.91
CA ASP A 196 -4.73 5.03 2.54
C ASP A 196 -5.45 6.31 2.09
N ALA A 197 -5.22 7.44 2.77
CA ALA A 197 -5.81 8.72 2.41
C ALA A 197 -5.27 9.29 1.08
N GLU A 198 -3.96 9.19 0.84
CA GLU A 198 -3.30 9.76 -0.35
C GLU A 198 -3.55 8.93 -1.60
N PHE A 199 -3.54 7.59 -1.48
CA PHE A 199 -3.64 6.69 -2.63
C PHE A 199 -5.02 6.10 -2.85
N ALA A 200 -5.91 6.14 -1.83
CA ALA A 200 -7.29 5.66 -1.91
C ALA A 200 -7.40 4.32 -2.66
N ALA A 201 -6.54 3.37 -2.31
CA ALA A 201 -6.52 2.07 -2.94
C ALA A 201 -7.74 1.25 -2.51
N ASP A 202 -8.31 0.47 -3.42
CA ASP A 202 -9.44 -0.41 -3.12
C ASP A 202 -9.03 -1.52 -2.14
N LEU A 203 -7.81 -2.04 -2.29
CA LEU A 203 -7.20 -2.99 -1.36
C LEU A 203 -5.71 -2.70 -1.15
N THR A 204 -5.25 -2.90 0.08
CA THR A 204 -3.83 -2.95 0.44
C THR A 204 -3.49 -4.36 0.92
N LEU A 205 -2.57 -5.01 0.21
CA LEU A 205 -2.08 -6.36 0.51
C LEU A 205 -0.72 -6.27 1.21
N PHE A 206 -0.55 -7.03 2.28
CA PHE A 206 0.68 -7.02 3.09
C PHE A 206 1.35 -8.39 3.08
N ASP A 207 2.60 -8.51 2.64
CA ASP A 207 3.41 -9.71 2.86
C ASP A 207 4.07 -9.62 4.23
N ILE A 208 3.73 -10.49 5.18
CA ILE A 208 4.26 -10.46 6.54
C ILE A 208 5.14 -11.67 6.76
N SER A 209 6.11 -11.60 7.67
CA SER A 209 6.92 -12.76 8.07
C SER A 209 6.05 -13.94 8.57
N PRO A 210 6.53 -15.20 8.52
CA PRO A 210 5.74 -16.35 8.95
C PRO A 210 5.32 -16.27 10.43
N LEU A 211 4.12 -16.79 10.73
CA LEU A 211 3.50 -16.73 12.06
C LEU A 211 4.37 -17.37 13.15
N ASN A 212 4.98 -18.53 12.87
CA ASN A 212 5.79 -19.24 13.85
C ASN A 212 7.26 -18.80 13.91
N ALA A 213 7.66 -17.81 13.09
CA ALA A 213 9.05 -17.39 12.98
C ALA A 213 9.38 -16.13 13.80
N SER A 214 8.38 -15.30 14.10
CA SER A 214 8.56 -14.05 14.84
C SER A 214 7.26 -13.50 15.41
N ASP A 215 7.39 -12.53 16.31
CA ASP A 215 6.32 -11.73 16.93
C ASP A 215 5.79 -10.60 16.03
N ASP A 216 6.32 -10.40 14.82
CA ASP A 216 5.88 -9.36 13.88
C ASP A 216 4.38 -9.45 13.55
N ASN A 217 3.84 -10.67 13.48
CA ASN A 217 2.43 -10.89 13.22
C ASN A 217 1.54 -10.39 14.35
N ILE A 218 1.96 -10.59 15.60
CA ILE A 218 1.25 -10.05 16.78
C ILE A 218 1.29 -8.52 16.74
N ALA A 219 2.44 -7.96 16.38
CA ALA A 219 2.62 -6.51 16.28
C ALA A 219 1.78 -5.87 15.16
N PHE A 220 1.56 -6.57 14.04
CA PHE A 220 0.98 -5.95 12.85
C PHE A 220 -0.47 -6.34 12.56
N LEU A 221 -0.91 -7.59 12.83
CA LEU A 221 -2.20 -8.07 12.33
C LEU A 221 -3.42 -7.32 12.88
N GLN A 222 -3.28 -6.60 14.00
CA GLN A 222 -4.32 -5.71 14.51
C GLN A 222 -4.58 -4.47 13.60
N ASN A 223 -3.71 -4.21 12.62
CA ASN A 223 -3.82 -3.10 11.68
C ASN A 223 -4.42 -3.50 10.33
N VAL A 224 -4.83 -4.78 10.18
CA VAL A 224 -5.48 -5.32 8.98
C VAL A 224 -6.86 -5.85 9.31
N ASP A 225 -7.74 -5.89 8.31
CA ASP A 225 -9.11 -6.34 8.50
C ASP A 225 -9.23 -7.86 8.46
N CYS A 226 -8.33 -8.52 7.72
CA CYS A 226 -8.28 -9.97 7.62
C CYS A 226 -6.90 -10.47 7.17
N ALA A 227 -6.70 -11.79 7.25
CA ALA A 227 -5.54 -12.46 6.69
C ALA A 227 -5.91 -13.69 5.84
N VAL A 228 -5.13 -13.91 4.78
CA VAL A 228 -5.13 -15.12 3.96
C VAL A 228 -3.92 -15.97 4.36
N ILE A 229 -4.17 -17.23 4.70
CA ILE A 229 -3.13 -18.16 5.15
C ILE A 229 -2.64 -18.98 3.95
N ILE A 230 -1.35 -18.90 3.64
CA ILE A 230 -0.70 -19.70 2.60
C ILE A 230 -0.07 -20.94 3.25
N ALA A 231 -0.53 -22.12 2.84
CA ALA A 231 0.01 -23.41 3.22
C ALA A 231 0.70 -24.08 2.02
N ALA A 232 1.81 -24.79 2.24
CA ALA A 232 2.46 -25.54 1.18
C ALA A 232 1.97 -27.00 1.16
N ALA A 233 1.49 -27.45 0.01
CA ALA A 233 1.14 -28.85 -0.24
C ALA A 233 2.33 -29.76 0.09
N GLU A 234 2.03 -30.90 0.72
CA GLU A 234 3.00 -31.93 1.14
C GLU A 234 4.07 -31.45 2.15
N ALA A 235 4.06 -30.18 2.57
CA ALA A 235 5.09 -29.60 3.44
C ALA A 235 4.54 -28.96 4.71
N THR A 236 3.34 -28.37 4.68
CA THR A 236 2.69 -27.78 5.85
C THR A 236 1.71 -28.81 6.46
N PRO A 237 1.98 -29.35 7.66
CA PRO A 237 1.06 -30.27 8.33
C PRO A 237 -0.26 -29.59 8.73
N MET A 238 -1.36 -30.35 8.77
CA MET A 238 -2.67 -29.84 9.21
C MET A 238 -2.61 -29.17 10.59
N SER A 239 -1.87 -29.74 11.55
CA SER A 239 -1.71 -29.14 12.87
C SER A 239 -1.09 -27.73 12.85
N ARG A 240 -0.24 -27.43 11.87
CA ARG A 240 0.33 -26.08 11.67
C ARG A 240 -0.67 -25.13 11.04
N ILE A 241 -1.56 -25.62 10.20
CA ILE A 241 -2.66 -24.84 9.62
C ILE A 241 -3.66 -24.48 10.73
N ASP A 242 -4.08 -25.45 11.55
CA ASP A 242 -5.00 -25.23 12.67
C ASP A 242 -4.43 -24.22 13.67
N GLN A 243 -3.12 -24.31 13.96
CA GLN A 243 -2.44 -23.36 14.83
C GLN A 243 -2.42 -21.95 14.23
N ALA A 244 -2.11 -21.82 12.94
CA ALA A 244 -2.09 -20.55 12.25
C ALA A 244 -3.48 -19.90 12.19
N GLU A 245 -4.52 -20.69 11.94
CA GLU A 245 -5.90 -20.22 11.94
C GLU A 245 -6.29 -19.64 13.30
N ARG A 246 -5.97 -20.34 14.40
CA ARG A 246 -6.21 -19.84 15.77
C ARG A 246 -5.46 -18.55 16.05
N GLN A 247 -4.15 -18.49 15.73
CA GLN A 247 -3.34 -17.31 15.96
C GLN A 247 -3.84 -16.09 15.18
N VAL A 248 -4.26 -16.28 13.92
CA VAL A 248 -4.85 -15.20 13.13
C VAL A 248 -6.19 -14.78 13.74
N ALA A 249 -7.06 -15.73 14.08
CA ALA A 249 -8.39 -15.46 14.65
C ALA A 249 -8.34 -14.73 16.01
N GLU A 250 -7.25 -14.84 16.74
CA GLU A 250 -7.00 -14.05 17.97
C GLU A 250 -6.71 -12.57 17.70
N LEU A 251 -6.28 -12.22 16.48
CA LEU A 251 -5.77 -10.88 16.13
C LEU A 251 -6.60 -10.16 15.06
N THR A 252 -7.19 -10.89 14.11
CA THR A 252 -7.97 -10.37 12.98
C THR A 252 -8.84 -11.48 12.36
N ASN A 253 -9.58 -11.17 11.28
CA ASN A 253 -10.43 -12.15 10.62
C ASN A 253 -9.62 -13.11 9.74
N VAL A 254 -10.01 -14.39 9.72
CA VAL A 254 -9.45 -15.37 8.77
C VAL A 254 -10.26 -15.32 7.48
N MET A 255 -9.68 -14.83 6.38
CA MET A 255 -10.34 -14.83 5.07
C MET A 255 -10.39 -16.25 4.47
N GLY A 256 -9.37 -17.06 4.75
CA GLY A 256 -9.29 -18.44 4.31
C GLY A 256 -7.87 -18.94 4.10
N ILE A 257 -7.76 -20.16 3.59
CA ILE A 257 -6.51 -20.86 3.35
C ILE A 257 -6.29 -21.08 1.85
N VAL A 258 -5.07 -20.80 1.38
CA VAL A 258 -4.61 -21.08 0.02
C VAL A 258 -3.57 -22.19 0.10
N LEU A 259 -3.85 -23.31 -0.57
CA LEU A 259 -2.90 -24.38 -0.76
C LEU A 259 -1.99 -24.06 -1.96
N ASN A 260 -0.70 -23.91 -1.72
CA ASN A 260 0.31 -23.59 -2.72
C ASN A 260 1.22 -24.80 -2.98
N LYS A 261 1.96 -24.79 -4.10
CA LYS A 261 2.89 -25.87 -4.53
C LYS A 261 2.23 -27.23 -4.83
N CYS A 262 0.94 -27.23 -5.16
CA CYS A 262 0.26 -28.45 -5.61
C CYS A 262 0.90 -28.98 -6.90
N ARG A 263 1.39 -30.23 -6.86
CA ARG A 263 2.01 -30.91 -8.02
C ARG A 263 0.97 -31.52 -8.96
N TYR A 264 -0.17 -31.92 -8.39
CA TYR A 264 -1.28 -32.53 -9.09
C TYR A 264 -2.49 -31.63 -8.91
N VAL A 265 -2.88 -30.91 -9.96
CA VAL A 265 -4.25 -30.41 -10.07
C VAL A 265 -4.99 -31.60 -10.67
N SER A 266 -5.75 -32.34 -9.87
CA SER A 266 -6.47 -33.52 -10.38
C SER A 266 -7.38 -33.09 -11.54
N GLU A 267 -7.54 -33.91 -12.58
CA GLU A 267 -8.49 -33.66 -13.68
C GLU A 267 -9.94 -33.47 -13.15
N ALA A 268 -10.23 -33.90 -11.91
CA ALA A 268 -11.51 -33.68 -11.25
C ALA A 268 -11.68 -32.26 -10.64
N GLU A 269 -10.60 -31.51 -10.44
CA GLU A 269 -10.59 -30.12 -9.91
C GLU A 269 -9.98 -29.11 -10.90
N GLY A 270 -9.45 -29.60 -12.02
CA GLY A 270 -8.98 -28.80 -13.13
C GLY A 270 -10.15 -28.14 -13.82
N TYR A 271 -10.32 -26.84 -13.59
CA TYR A 271 -11.11 -25.98 -14.48
C TYR A 271 -10.47 -25.99 -15.88
N GLU A 272 -10.78 -27.01 -16.67
CA GLU A 272 -10.58 -27.02 -18.13
C GLU A 272 -11.57 -26.03 -18.75
N TYR A 273 -11.23 -24.75 -18.64
CA TYR A 273 -11.62 -23.77 -19.63
C TYR A 273 -10.37 -22.95 -19.94
N TYR A 274 -10.15 -22.75 -21.25
CA TYR A 274 -8.99 -22.14 -21.95
C TYR A 274 -7.94 -23.10 -22.48
#